data_AF-A0A9D2IXZ5-F1
#
_entry.id   AF-A0A9D2IXZ5-F1
#
_cell.length_a   1.000
_cell.length_b   1.000
_cell.length_c   1.000
_cell.angle_alpha   90.00
_cell.angle_beta   90.00
_cell.angle_gamma   90.00
#
_symmetry.space_group_name_H-M   'P 1'
#
loop_
_entity.id
_entity.type
_entity.pdbx_description
1 polymer ?
#
loop_
_entity_poly.entity_id
_entity_poly.type
_entity_poly.pdbx_seq_one_letter_code
_entity_poly.pdbx_strand_id
1 'polypeptide(L)'
;MFIALIVVIFILIVVIVALQLRNAMKKYNNFDKNADILLQTLNMSINFTIKDILTSDNNKISAKIALKYKILNSDSAFKKTTNVGELAEKLTKASIRTMSKNISEQEIFTEETAKKLQSLINQTALKYGVRITEITINNFENTEN
;
A
#
# COMPACT_ATOMS: atom_id res chain seq x y z
N MET A 1 33.63 54.37 -0.51
CA MET A 1 32.20 54.33 -0.88
C MET A 1 31.81 53.10 -1.72
N PHE A 2 32.63 52.66 -2.69
CA PHE A 2 32.30 51.54 -3.59
C PHE A 2 32.15 50.16 -2.93
N ILE A 3 32.91 49.85 -1.87
CA ILE A 3 32.87 48.55 -1.19
C ILE A 3 31.53 48.30 -0.51
N ALA A 4 30.95 49.33 0.13
CA ALA A 4 29.64 49.22 0.78
C ALA A 4 28.52 48.93 -0.21
N LEU A 5 28.58 49.50 -1.42
CA LEU A 5 27.60 49.28 -2.47
C LEU A 5 27.63 47.82 -2.99
N ILE A 6 28.83 47.26 -3.17
CA ILE A 6 29.00 45.86 -3.61
C ILE A 6 28.47 44.88 -2.56
N VAL A 7 28.73 45.14 -1.27
CA VAL A 7 28.23 44.30 -0.17
C VAL A 7 26.70 44.34 -0.11
N VAL A 8 26.08 45.51 -0.28
CA VAL A 8 24.61 45.65 -0.29
C VAL A 8 24.00 44.89 -1.47
N ILE A 9 24.58 45.00 -2.67
CA ILE A 9 24.12 44.27 -3.86
C ILE A 9 24.23 42.75 -3.66
N PHE A 10 25.35 42.27 -3.09
CA PHE A 10 25.54 40.85 -2.83
C PHE A 10 24.52 40.30 -1.83
N ILE A 11 24.27 41.02 -0.73
CA ILE A 11 23.24 40.65 0.26
C ILE A 11 21.86 40.59 -0.41
N LEU A 12 21.54 41.56 -1.27
CA LEU A 12 20.25 41.61 -1.98
C LEU A 12 20.05 40.39 -2.89
N ILE A 13 21.09 39.97 -3.61
CA ILE A 13 21.06 38.78 -4.47
C ILE A 13 20.84 37.52 -3.63
N VAL A 14 21.56 37.35 -2.51
CA VAL A 14 21.41 36.19 -1.62
C VAL A 14 19.99 36.11 -1.07
N VAL A 15 19.41 37.25 -0.66
CA VAL A 15 18.04 37.32 -0.16
C VAL A 15 17.03 36.92 -1.24
N ILE A 16 17.17 37.43 -2.47
CA ILE A 16 16.29 37.09 -3.59
C ILE A 16 16.36 35.59 -3.89
N VAL A 17 17.56 35.00 -3.95
CA VAL A 17 17.75 33.57 -4.21
C VAL A 17 17.13 32.73 -3.09
N ALA A 18 17.33 33.10 -1.82
CA ALA A 18 16.73 32.42 -0.68
C ALA A 18 15.19 32.46 -0.70
N LEU A 19 14.61 33.59 -1.09
CA LEU A 19 13.16 33.74 -1.27
C LEU A 19 12.61 32.86 -2.40
N GLN A 20 13.30 32.80 -3.54
CA GLN A 20 12.90 31.93 -4.65
C GLN A 20 12.98 30.44 -4.26
N LEU A 21 14.06 30.02 -3.59
CA LEU A 21 14.20 28.66 -3.07
C LEU A 21 13.10 28.31 -2.07
N ARG A 22 12.75 29.22 -1.15
CA ARG A 22 11.65 29.03 -0.20
C ARG A 22 10.32 28.82 -0.90
N ASN A 23 10.03 29.61 -1.94
CA ASN A 23 8.80 29.50 -2.72
C ASN A 23 8.76 28.20 -3.54
N ALA A 24 9.88 27.79 -4.12
CA ALA A 24 10.01 26.52 -4.83
C ALA A 24 9.79 25.32 -3.88
N MET A 25 10.40 25.33 -2.69
CA MET A 25 10.18 24.29 -1.67
C MET A 25 8.72 24.24 -1.21
N LYS A 26 8.07 25.40 -1.02
CA LYS A 26 6.64 25.44 -0.66
C LYS A 26 5.75 24.86 -1.77
N LYS A 27 6.06 25.17 -3.04
CA LYS A 27 5.34 24.61 -4.19
C LYS A 27 5.54 23.09 -4.30
N TYR A 28 6.76 22.61 -4.09
CA TYR A 28 7.09 21.18 -4.05
C TYR A 28 6.32 20.46 -2.93
N ASN A 29 6.35 20.98 -1.70
CA ASN A 29 5.62 20.40 -0.57
C ASN A 29 4.10 20.37 -0.81
N ASN A 30 3.54 21.37 -1.49
CA ASN A 30 2.13 21.38 -1.84
C ASN A 30 1.79 20.35 -2.94
N PHE A 31 2.68 20.15 -3.91
CA PHE A 31 2.51 19.11 -4.93
C PHE A 31 2.53 17.71 -4.33
N ASP A 32 3.49 17.46 -3.42
CA ASP A 32 3.64 16.19 -2.71
C ASP A 32 2.39 15.85 -1.88
N LYS A 33 1.87 16.82 -1.12
CA LYS A 33 0.60 16.67 -0.39
C LYS A 33 -0.59 16.39 -1.31
N ASN A 34 -0.67 17.04 -2.47
CA ASN A 34 -1.75 16.79 -3.41
C ASN A 34 -1.66 15.38 -4.01
N ALA A 35 -0.45 14.88 -4.29
CA ALA A 35 -0.24 13.51 -4.74
C ALA A 35 -0.65 12.49 -3.67
N ASP A 36 -0.31 12.72 -2.41
CA ASP A 36 -0.74 11.88 -1.29
C ASP A 36 -2.27 11.85 -1.15
N ILE A 37 -2.94 13.00 -1.24
CA ILE A 37 -4.41 13.08 -1.20
C ILE A 37 -5.02 12.26 -2.34
N LEU A 38 -4.49 12.38 -3.57
CA LEU A 38 -4.97 11.60 -4.70
C LEU A 38 -4.79 10.09 -4.45
N LEU A 39 -3.61 9.65 -3.98
CA LEU A 39 -3.35 8.24 -3.68
C LEU A 39 -4.22 7.69 -2.55
N GLN A 40 -4.61 8.51 -1.58
CA GLN A 40 -5.54 8.15 -0.51
C GLN A 40 -6.99 8.00 -1.00
N THR A 41 -7.37 8.72 -2.07
CA THR A 41 -8.69 8.60 -2.71
C THR A 41 -8.80 7.46 -3.71
N LEU A 42 -7.67 6.99 -4.25
CA LEU A 42 -7.63 5.91 -5.23
C LEU A 42 -7.69 4.55 -4.54
N ASN A 43 -8.80 3.83 -4.76
CA ASN A 43 -8.88 2.41 -4.44
C ASN A 43 -8.30 1.60 -5.59
N MET A 44 -7.11 1.06 -5.38
CA MET A 44 -6.46 0.15 -6.32
C MET A 44 -6.94 -1.27 -6.07
N SER A 45 -7.03 -2.07 -7.12
CA SER A 45 -7.40 -3.48 -7.03
C SER A 45 -6.31 -4.39 -7.59
N ILE A 46 -6.18 -5.57 -7.00
CA ILE A 46 -5.35 -6.65 -7.51
C ILE A 46 -6.12 -7.96 -7.37
N ASN A 47 -6.07 -8.77 -8.42
CA ASN A 47 -6.68 -10.09 -8.44
C ASN A 47 -5.57 -11.12 -8.64
N PHE A 48 -5.54 -12.16 -7.81
CA PHE A 48 -4.55 -13.22 -7.89
C PHE A 48 -5.12 -14.54 -7.37
N THR A 49 -4.46 -15.64 -7.69
CA THR A 49 -4.85 -16.98 -7.24
C THR A 49 -3.81 -17.50 -6.25
N ILE A 50 -4.29 -18.13 -5.18
CA ILE A 50 -3.47 -18.90 -4.26
C ILE A 50 -3.82 -20.37 -4.49
N LYS A 51 -2.85 -21.12 -5.00
CA LYS A 51 -2.96 -22.57 -5.17
C LYS A 51 -2.48 -23.29 -3.90
N ASP A 52 -2.97 -24.50 -3.73
CA ASP A 52 -2.45 -25.48 -2.77
C ASP A 52 -2.51 -25.01 -1.31
N ILE A 53 -3.66 -24.47 -0.90
CA ILE A 53 -3.94 -24.15 0.49
C ILE A 53 -4.44 -25.43 1.17
N LEU A 54 -3.76 -25.84 2.23
CA LEU A 54 -4.21 -26.95 3.08
C LEU A 54 -5.07 -26.39 4.22
N THR A 55 -6.29 -26.89 4.35
CA THR A 55 -7.25 -26.52 5.40
C THR A 55 -7.17 -27.47 6.61
N SER A 56 -7.86 -27.13 7.71
CA SER A 56 -7.81 -27.90 8.96
C SER A 56 -8.39 -29.32 8.84
N ASP A 57 -9.32 -29.51 7.91
CA ASP A 57 -9.93 -30.78 7.49
C ASP A 57 -9.06 -31.56 6.48
N ASN A 58 -7.82 -31.11 6.25
CA ASN A 58 -6.85 -31.71 5.33
C ASN A 58 -7.28 -31.69 3.86
N ASN A 59 -8.23 -30.83 3.49
CA ASN A 59 -8.58 -30.57 2.11
C ASN A 59 -7.57 -29.63 1.44
N LYS A 60 -7.25 -29.92 0.18
CA LYS A 60 -6.35 -29.10 -0.63
C LYS A 60 -7.18 -28.25 -1.56
N ILE A 61 -7.25 -26.95 -1.29
CA ILE A 61 -8.10 -26.02 -2.02
C ILE A 61 -7.27 -24.95 -2.72
N SER A 62 -7.87 -24.32 -3.73
CA SER A 62 -7.32 -23.14 -4.37
C SER A 62 -8.32 -22.00 -4.24
N ALA A 63 -7.82 -20.79 -4.00
CA ALA A 63 -8.66 -19.62 -3.79
C ALA A 63 -8.30 -18.51 -4.76
N LYS A 64 -9.31 -17.93 -5.40
CA LYS A 64 -9.18 -16.69 -6.17
C LYS A 64 -9.45 -15.52 -5.24
N ILE A 65 -8.47 -14.62 -5.12
CA ILE A 65 -8.51 -13.48 -4.24
C ILE A 65 -8.68 -12.21 -5.08
N ALA A 66 -9.68 -11.40 -4.75
CA ALA A 66 -9.77 -10.03 -5.18
C ALA A 66 -9.51 -9.13 -3.98
N LEU A 67 -8.55 -8.22 -4.11
CA LEU A 67 -8.12 -7.36 -3.01
C LEU A 67 -8.19 -5.91 -3.47
N LYS A 68 -8.78 -5.05 -2.64
CA LYS A 68 -8.73 -3.59 -2.81
C LYS A 68 -7.88 -2.96 -1.72
N TYR A 69 -7.04 -2.00 -2.10
CA TYR A 69 -6.16 -1.28 -1.20
C TYR A 69 -6.04 0.19 -1.56
N LYS A 70 -5.59 0.98 -0.59
CA LYS A 70 -5.22 2.38 -0.76
C LYS A 70 -3.87 2.66 -0.10
N ILE A 71 -3.15 3.62 -0.65
CA ILE A 71 -1.92 4.13 -0.05
C ILE A 71 -2.30 5.26 0.89
N LEU A 72 -1.96 5.12 2.16
CA LEU A 72 -2.14 6.14 3.19
C LEU A 72 -0.97 7.14 3.22
N ASN A 73 0.24 6.65 2.95
CA ASN A 73 1.47 7.44 2.99
C ASN A 73 2.39 6.94 1.89
N SER A 74 2.54 7.72 0.81
CA SER A 74 3.36 7.36 -0.35
C SER A 74 4.83 7.17 0.02
N ASP A 75 5.32 8.01 0.91
CA ASP A 75 6.69 8.02 1.40
C ASP A 75 7.07 6.67 2.04
N SER A 76 6.20 6.12 2.88
CA SER A 76 6.39 4.81 3.52
C SER A 76 6.15 3.65 2.58
N ALA A 77 5.21 3.78 1.64
CA ALA A 77 4.87 2.75 0.69
C ALA A 77 6.00 2.52 -0.32
N PHE A 78 6.49 3.59 -0.95
CA PHE A 78 7.47 3.51 -2.03
C PHE A 78 8.92 3.42 -1.54
N LYS A 79 9.25 3.89 -0.34
CA LYS A 79 10.60 3.67 0.24
C LYS A 79 10.82 2.24 0.70
N LYS A 80 9.76 1.56 1.16
CA LYS A 80 9.86 0.22 1.73
C LYS A 80 9.52 -0.89 0.75
N THR A 81 8.81 -0.58 -0.33
CA THR A 81 8.48 -1.56 -1.37
C THR A 81 8.60 -0.97 -2.77
N THR A 82 9.13 -1.78 -3.69
CA THR A 82 9.18 -1.45 -5.13
C THR A 82 7.80 -1.56 -5.77
N ASN A 83 6.91 -2.40 -5.22
CA ASN A 83 5.54 -2.60 -5.70
C ASN A 83 4.59 -2.90 -4.53
N VAL A 84 3.61 -2.01 -4.32
CA VAL A 84 2.60 -2.12 -3.25
C VAL A 84 1.63 -3.27 -3.50
N GLY A 85 1.26 -3.53 -4.76
CA GLY A 85 0.41 -4.66 -5.13
C GLY A 85 1.06 -6.00 -4.80
N GLU A 86 2.34 -6.14 -5.12
CA GLU A 86 3.11 -7.36 -4.79
C GLU A 86 3.26 -7.55 -3.27
N LEU A 87 3.48 -6.47 -2.52
CA LEU A 87 3.45 -6.53 -1.05
C LEU A 87 2.09 -7.04 -0.55
N ALA A 88 0.99 -6.46 -1.03
CA ALA A 88 -0.36 -6.84 -0.62
C ALA A 88 -0.64 -8.31 -0.94
N GLU A 89 -0.24 -8.78 -2.11
CA GLU A 89 -0.33 -10.18 -2.51
C GLU A 89 0.47 -11.10 -1.58
N LYS A 90 1.74 -10.78 -1.30
CA LYS A 90 2.61 -11.57 -0.40
C LYS A 90 2.04 -11.65 1.01
N LEU A 91 1.61 -10.52 1.58
CA LEU A 91 1.00 -10.48 2.90
C LEU A 91 -0.29 -11.32 2.95
N THR A 92 -1.09 -11.26 1.88
CA THR A 92 -2.32 -12.04 1.79
C THR A 92 -2.04 -13.54 1.70
N LYS A 93 -1.07 -13.94 0.87
CA LYS A 93 -0.62 -15.34 0.75
C LYS A 93 -0.13 -15.90 2.09
N ALA A 94 0.70 -15.14 2.80
CA ALA A 94 1.19 -15.56 4.12
C ALA A 94 0.06 -15.66 5.16
N SER A 95 -0.85 -14.69 5.16
CA SER A 95 -1.97 -14.63 6.09
C SER A 95 -2.97 -15.77 5.87
N ILE A 96 -3.36 -16.02 4.61
CA ILE A 96 -4.24 -17.15 4.25
C ILE A 96 -3.61 -18.48 4.64
N ARG A 97 -2.33 -18.72 4.34
CA ARG A 97 -1.65 -19.98 4.71
C ARG A 97 -1.54 -20.21 6.21
N THR A 98 -1.48 -19.13 7.00
CA THR A 98 -1.45 -19.22 8.46
C THR A 98 -2.85 -19.54 9.00
N MET A 99 -3.86 -18.86 8.46
CA MET A 99 -5.25 -19.01 8.88
C MET A 99 -5.83 -20.36 8.46
N SER A 100 -5.51 -20.85 7.25
CA SER A 100 -6.04 -22.08 6.66
C SER A 100 -5.83 -23.30 7.54
N LYS A 101 -4.74 -23.34 8.31
CA LYS A 101 -4.45 -24.44 9.26
C LYS A 101 -5.51 -24.62 10.34
N ASN A 102 -6.31 -23.60 10.61
CA ASN A 102 -7.29 -23.57 11.70
C ASN A 102 -8.74 -23.35 11.20
N ILE A 103 -8.97 -23.33 9.89
CA ILE A 103 -10.30 -23.13 9.31
C ILE A 103 -10.59 -24.27 8.32
N SER A 104 -11.84 -24.70 8.32
CA SER A 104 -12.32 -25.70 7.35
C SER A 104 -12.43 -25.11 5.94
N GLU A 105 -12.56 -25.99 4.95
CA GLU A 105 -12.81 -25.58 3.56
C GLU A 105 -14.07 -24.71 3.43
N GLN A 106 -15.14 -25.03 4.15
CA GLN A 106 -16.39 -24.28 4.04
C GLN A 106 -16.29 -22.88 4.67
N GLU A 107 -15.50 -22.75 5.75
CA GLU A 107 -15.35 -21.49 6.46
C GLU A 107 -14.45 -20.50 5.73
N ILE A 108 -13.52 -20.97 4.89
CA ILE A 108 -12.53 -20.09 4.23
C ILE A 108 -13.16 -19.10 3.23
N PHE A 109 -14.29 -19.48 2.64
CA PHE A 109 -15.01 -18.68 1.64
C PHE A 109 -16.09 -17.78 2.26
N THR A 110 -16.16 -17.71 3.59
CA THR A 110 -17.14 -16.86 4.28
C THR A 110 -16.69 -15.41 4.35
N GLU A 111 -17.67 -14.49 4.42
CA GLU A 111 -17.40 -13.06 4.61
C GLU A 111 -16.67 -12.78 5.93
N GLU A 112 -16.95 -13.56 6.98
CA GLU A 112 -16.27 -13.42 8.27
C GLU A 112 -14.78 -13.72 8.15
N THR A 113 -14.41 -14.79 7.43
CA THR A 113 -13.02 -15.13 7.18
C THR A 113 -12.33 -14.06 6.33
N ALA A 114 -13.01 -13.51 5.32
CA ALA A 114 -12.50 -12.39 4.54
C ALA A 114 -12.21 -11.14 5.40
N LYS A 115 -13.10 -10.82 6.36
CA LYS A 115 -12.88 -9.73 7.33
C LYS A 115 -11.73 -10.02 8.30
N LYS A 116 -11.61 -11.24 8.82
CA LYS A 116 -10.49 -11.67 9.68
C LYS A 116 -9.17 -11.53 8.94
N LEU A 117 -9.11 -12.00 7.70
CA LEU A 117 -7.94 -11.89 6.83
C LEU A 117 -7.58 -10.41 6.57
N GLN A 118 -8.56 -9.57 6.26
CA GLN A 118 -8.35 -8.14 6.06
C GLN A 118 -7.76 -7.48 7.32
N SER A 119 -8.28 -7.82 8.50
CA SER A 119 -7.75 -7.32 9.78
C SER A 119 -6.29 -7.73 9.97
N LEU A 120 -5.97 -9.01 9.77
CA LEU A 120 -4.62 -9.56 9.92
C LEU A 120 -3.60 -8.89 8.98
N ILE A 121 -3.97 -8.73 7.70
CA ILE A 121 -3.09 -8.07 6.73
C ILE A 121 -2.90 -6.59 7.09
N ASN A 122 -3.97 -5.90 7.51
CA ASN A 122 -3.90 -4.48 7.87
C ASN A 122 -2.96 -4.20 9.04
N GLN A 123 -2.83 -5.10 10.02
CA GLN A 123 -1.87 -4.93 11.12
C GLN A 123 -0.42 -4.78 10.62
N THR A 124 -0.09 -5.43 9.51
CA THR A 124 1.24 -5.34 8.89
C THR A 124 1.29 -4.26 7.82
N ALA A 125 0.29 -4.18 6.93
CA ALA A 125 0.23 -3.24 5.81
C ALA A 125 0.30 -1.77 6.25
N LEU A 126 -0.27 -1.43 7.42
CA LEU A 126 -0.20 -0.07 7.97
C LEU A 126 1.25 0.38 8.23
N LYS A 127 2.16 -0.54 8.57
CA LYS A 127 3.60 -0.23 8.77
C LYS A 127 4.30 0.18 7.47
N TYR A 128 3.71 -0.17 6.34
CA TYR A 128 4.14 0.20 4.99
C TYR A 128 3.32 1.37 4.43
N GLY A 129 2.45 2.01 5.22
CA GLY A 129 1.61 3.09 4.74
C GLY A 129 0.51 2.64 3.77
N VAL A 130 0.08 1.38 3.85
CA VAL A 130 -0.93 0.78 2.97
C VAL A 130 -2.11 0.29 3.83
N ARG A 131 -3.33 0.41 3.30
CA ARG A 131 -4.52 -0.15 3.94
C ARG A 131 -5.32 -0.97 2.93
N ILE A 132 -5.61 -2.20 3.32
CA ILE A 132 -6.55 -3.06 2.61
C ILE A 132 -7.97 -2.65 2.97
N THR A 133 -8.74 -2.25 1.96
CA THR A 133 -10.10 -1.75 2.11
C THR A 133 -11.14 -2.86 1.96
N GLU A 134 -10.86 -3.88 1.16
CA GLU A 134 -11.77 -4.99 0.91
C GLU A 134 -10.98 -6.23 0.47
N ILE A 135 -11.43 -7.42 0.89
CA ILE A 135 -10.94 -8.70 0.40
C ILE A 135 -12.14 -9.58 0.06
N THR A 136 -12.09 -10.21 -1.11
CA THR A 136 -13.04 -11.25 -1.52
C THR A 136 -12.27 -12.53 -1.77
N ILE A 137 -12.74 -13.63 -1.18
CA ILE A 137 -12.17 -14.97 -1.32
C ILE A 137 -13.21 -15.83 -2.01
N ASN A 138 -12.92 -16.27 -3.23
CA ASN A 138 -13.79 -17.17 -3.98
C ASN A 138 -13.11 -18.52 -4.16
N ASN A 139 -13.91 -19.58 -4.17
CA ASN A 139 -13.40 -20.90 -4.53
C ASN A 139 -12.85 -20.87 -5.96
N PHE A 140 -11.69 -21.47 -6.15
CA PHE A 140 -11.10 -21.70 -7.46
C PHE A 140 -11.01 -23.20 -7.65
N GLU A 141 -12.06 -23.75 -8.27
CA GLU A 141 -11.99 -25.12 -8.80
C GLU A 141 -11.05 -25.08 -10.00
N ASN A 142 -9.85 -25.66 -9.83
CA ASN A 142 -8.99 -25.94 -10.96
C ASN A 142 -9.65 -27.11 -11.71
N THR A 143 -10.50 -26.83 -12.68
CA THR A 143 -10.99 -27.82 -13.64
C THR A 143 -9.84 -28.17 -14.59
N GLU A 144 -8.84 -28.86 -14.07
CA GLU A 144 -7.86 -29.59 -14.87
C GLU A 144 -8.33 -31.04 -14.93
N ASN A 145 -8.97 -31.37 -16.06
CA ASN A 145 -9.06 -32.74 -16.60
C ASN A 145 -7.65 -33.23 -16.98
#